data_AF-A0A7J8UY28-F1
#
_entry.id   AF-A0A7J8UY28-F1
#
_cell.length_a   1.000
_cell.length_b   1.000
_cell.length_c   1.000
_cell.angle_alpha   90.00
_cell.angle_beta   90.00
_cell.angle_gamma   90.00
#
_symmetry.space_group_name_H-M   'P 1'
#
loop_
_entity.id
_entity.type
_entity.pdbx_description
1 polymer ?
#
loop_
_entity_poly.entity_id
_entity_poly.type
_entity_poly.pdbx_seq_one_letter_code
_entity_poly.pdbx_strand_id
1 'polypeptide(L)'
;MARDLAPDIERLLQFRDPNIRKKAALCSIRIIKKVPDLAENFMHPASSLLKEKHHGVLITAVQLSTDLCKVSSEALEYFRENCIEGLVKTLRDIANSPYSPEYDIAGITDPFLHIRLLKLLRILGQGDAGASDCMTDILAQ
;
A
#
# COMPACT_ATOMS: atom_id res chain seq x y z
N MET A 1 11.48 -21.20 9.72
CA MET A 1 11.22 -19.98 10.51
C MET A 1 10.31 -18.98 9.80
N ALA A 2 10.72 -18.33 8.69
CA ALA A 2 9.84 -17.33 8.03
C ALA A 2 8.56 -17.95 7.43
N ARG A 3 8.65 -19.16 6.86
CA ARG A 3 7.49 -19.93 6.38
C ARG A 3 6.53 -20.28 7.51
N ASP A 4 7.07 -20.77 8.63
CA ASP A 4 6.27 -21.21 9.77
C ASP A 4 5.48 -20.06 10.43
N LEU A 5 6.01 -18.84 10.40
CA LEU A 5 5.38 -17.66 10.99
C LEU A 5 4.44 -16.92 10.03
N ALA A 6 4.49 -17.19 8.73
CA ALA A 6 3.73 -16.43 7.73
C ALA A 6 2.21 -16.46 7.97
N PRO A 7 1.57 -17.60 8.32
CA PRO A 7 0.14 -17.64 8.61
C PRO A 7 -0.26 -16.77 9.81
N ASP A 8 0.58 -16.74 10.85
CA ASP A 8 0.35 -15.90 12.02
C ASP A 8 0.44 -14.40 11.68
N ILE A 9 1.45 -14.03 10.88
CA ILE A 9 1.57 -12.64 10.43
C ILE A 9 0.40 -12.24 9.54
N GLU A 10 -0.03 -13.10 8.63
CA GLU A 10 -1.20 -12.88 7.78
C GLU A 10 -2.46 -12.61 8.61
N ARG A 11 -2.71 -13.41 9.64
CA ARG A 11 -3.80 -13.20 10.60
C ARG A 11 -3.67 -11.87 11.33
N LEU A 12 -2.46 -11.46 11.70
CA LEU A 12 -2.21 -10.18 12.39
C LEU A 12 -2.43 -8.95 11.49
N LEU A 13 -2.37 -9.09 10.15
CA LEU A 13 -2.73 -8.00 9.22
C LEU A 13 -4.22 -7.61 9.34
N GLN A 14 -5.07 -8.54 9.76
CA GLN A 14 -6.51 -8.34 9.91
C GLN A 14 -6.90 -8.00 11.36
N PHE A 15 -5.92 -7.79 12.24
CA PHE A 15 -6.18 -7.54 13.65
C PHE A 15 -6.80 -6.16 13.90
N ARG A 16 -7.60 -6.01 14.96
CA ARG A 16 -8.32 -4.76 15.23
C ARG A 16 -7.40 -3.57 15.53
N ASP A 17 -6.29 -3.81 16.23
CA ASP A 17 -5.37 -2.75 16.64
C ASP A 17 -4.50 -2.26 15.44
N PRO A 18 -4.60 -0.97 15.05
CA PRO A 18 -3.74 -0.39 14.03
C PRO A 18 -2.25 -0.57 14.32
N ASN A 19 -1.82 -0.53 15.59
CA ASN A 19 -0.41 -0.66 15.96
C ASN A 19 0.15 -2.06 15.75
N ILE A 20 -0.71 -3.07 15.77
CA ILE A 20 -0.36 -4.45 15.41
C ILE A 20 -0.31 -4.56 13.89
N ARG A 21 -1.32 -4.05 13.18
CA ARG A 21 -1.37 -4.10 11.71
C ARG A 21 -0.17 -3.44 11.04
N LYS A 22 0.25 -2.26 11.52
CA LYS A 22 1.48 -1.56 11.06
C LYS A 22 2.70 -2.47 11.14
N LYS A 23 2.88 -3.15 12.28
CA LYS A 23 4.03 -4.03 12.51
C LYS A 23 3.91 -5.32 11.72
N ALA A 24 2.71 -5.88 11.59
CA ALA A 24 2.44 -7.05 10.78
C ALA A 24 2.78 -6.77 9.31
N ALA A 25 2.35 -5.63 8.74
CA ALA A 25 2.67 -5.24 7.36
C ALA A 25 4.19 -5.10 7.13
N LEU A 26 4.90 -4.45 8.06
CA LEU A 26 6.37 -4.37 8.01
C LEU A 26 7.05 -5.75 8.15
N CYS A 27 6.47 -6.65 8.95
CA CYS A 27 6.94 -8.02 9.09
C CYS A 27 6.72 -8.82 7.80
N SER A 28 5.54 -8.71 7.17
CA SER A 28 5.23 -9.32 5.87
C SER A 28 6.25 -8.92 4.80
N ILE A 29 6.65 -7.64 4.76
CA ILE A 29 7.71 -7.17 3.85
C ILE A 29 9.02 -7.94 4.08
N ARG A 30 9.41 -8.20 5.33
CA ARG A 30 10.62 -8.97 5.65
C ARG A 30 10.46 -10.44 5.26
N ILE A 31 9.26 -11.00 5.38
CA ILE A 31 8.96 -12.38 4.97
C ILE A 31 9.09 -12.51 3.45
N ILE A 32 8.40 -11.69 2.66
CA ILE A 32 8.43 -11.79 1.18
C ILE A 32 9.83 -11.52 0.61
N LYS A 33 10.62 -10.65 1.25
CA LYS A 33 12.02 -10.42 0.85
C LYS A 33 12.92 -11.62 1.13
N LYS A 34 12.57 -12.45 2.11
CA LYS A 34 13.35 -13.63 2.50
C LYS A 34 12.85 -14.90 1.83
N VAL A 35 11.55 -15.00 1.59
CA VAL A 35 10.87 -16.13 0.95
C VAL A 35 9.85 -15.57 -0.05
N PRO A 36 10.29 -15.24 -1.28
CA PRO A 36 9.44 -14.70 -2.35
C PRO A 36 8.20 -15.55 -2.66
N ASP A 37 8.32 -16.87 -2.55
CA ASP A 37 7.23 -17.84 -2.82
C ASP A 37 5.96 -17.59 -1.99
N LEU A 38 6.06 -16.82 -0.89
CA LEU A 38 4.92 -16.49 -0.03
C LEU A 38 4.22 -15.19 -0.40
N ALA A 39 4.64 -14.50 -1.47
CA ALA A 39 4.09 -13.20 -1.86
C ALA A 39 2.56 -13.25 -2.08
N GLU A 40 2.07 -14.31 -2.72
CA GLU A 40 0.65 -14.49 -3.04
C GLU A 40 -0.23 -14.48 -1.79
N ASN A 41 0.24 -15.07 -0.68
CA ASN A 41 -0.50 -15.11 0.59
C ASN A 41 -0.78 -13.70 1.15
N PHE A 42 0.05 -12.71 0.80
CA PHE A 42 -0.08 -11.35 1.31
C PHE A 42 -0.78 -10.37 0.35
N MET A 43 -1.10 -10.77 -0.89
CA MET A 43 -1.74 -9.90 -1.88
C MET A 43 -3.11 -9.39 -1.42
N HIS A 44 -4.00 -10.31 -1.05
CA HIS A 44 -5.36 -9.96 -0.62
C HIS A 44 -5.37 -9.19 0.72
N PRO A 45 -4.64 -9.61 1.77
CA PRO A 45 -4.48 -8.81 2.98
C PRO A 45 -3.93 -7.41 2.72
N ALA A 46 -2.94 -7.26 1.83
CA ALA A 46 -2.37 -5.96 1.50
C ALA A 46 -3.39 -5.05 0.80
N SER A 47 -4.16 -5.57 -0.16
CA SER A 47 -5.26 -4.83 -0.82
C SER A 47 -6.32 -4.35 0.17
N SER A 48 -6.69 -5.20 1.14
CA SER A 48 -7.62 -4.81 2.21
C SER A 48 -7.08 -3.64 3.04
N LEU A 49 -5.79 -3.65 3.38
CA LEU A 49 -5.16 -2.58 4.15
C LEU A 49 -5.04 -1.24 3.40
N LEU A 50 -5.06 -1.23 2.07
CA LEU A 50 -5.07 0.02 1.28
C LEU A 50 -6.35 0.84 1.47
N LYS A 51 -7.40 0.26 2.05
CA LYS A 51 -8.69 0.91 2.33
C LYS A 51 -8.76 1.51 3.74
N GLU A 52 -7.69 1.43 4.51
CA GLU A 52 -7.64 1.93 5.88
C GLU A 52 -7.58 3.45 5.98
N LYS A 53 -8.33 3.99 6.96
CA LYS A 53 -8.30 5.43 7.27
C LYS A 53 -7.10 5.83 8.13
N HIS A 54 -6.55 4.90 8.90
CA HIS A 54 -5.40 5.21 9.74
C HIS A 54 -4.14 5.35 8.87
N HIS A 55 -3.60 6.56 8.78
CA HIS A 55 -2.43 6.91 7.94
C HIS A 55 -1.22 6.02 8.18
N GLY A 56 -0.88 5.78 9.46
CA GLY A 56 0.18 4.84 9.83
C GLY A 56 -0.01 3.41 9.31
N VAL A 57 -1.24 2.89 9.25
CA VAL A 57 -1.50 1.56 8.64
C VAL A 57 -1.37 1.66 7.13
N LEU A 58 -1.98 2.70 6.54
CA LEU A 58 -1.99 2.93 5.10
C LEU A 58 -0.58 3.07 4.51
N ILE A 59 0.33 3.82 5.16
CA ILE A 59 1.72 3.96 4.69
C ILE A 59 2.46 2.60 4.69
N THR A 60 2.20 1.75 5.69
CA THR A 60 2.78 0.41 5.73
C THR A 60 2.13 -0.54 4.72
N ALA A 61 0.84 -0.37 4.42
CA ALA A 61 0.12 -1.11 3.39
C ALA A 61 0.65 -0.78 1.99
N VAL A 62 0.78 0.52 1.68
CA VAL A 62 1.37 1.00 0.42
C VAL A 62 2.79 0.49 0.25
N GLN A 63 3.58 0.46 1.33
CA GLN A 63 4.93 -0.10 1.28
C GLN A 63 4.92 -1.62 1.04
N LEU A 64 4.01 -2.37 1.67
CA LEU A 64 3.86 -3.81 1.44
C LEU A 64 3.45 -4.10 -0.01
N SER A 65 2.43 -3.42 -0.53
CA SER A 65 2.02 -3.53 -1.93
C SER A 65 3.16 -3.21 -2.90
N THR A 66 3.95 -2.17 -2.59
CA THR A 66 5.14 -1.80 -3.39
C THR A 66 6.17 -2.93 -3.43
N ASP A 67 6.46 -3.56 -2.29
CA ASP A 67 7.43 -4.65 -2.23
C ASP A 67 6.86 -5.94 -2.88
N LEU A 68 5.56 -6.19 -2.77
CA LEU A 68 4.89 -7.30 -3.46
C LEU A 68 4.99 -7.16 -4.99
N CYS A 69 4.67 -5.98 -5.53
CA CYS A 69 4.77 -5.71 -6.97
C CYS A 69 6.19 -5.87 -7.54
N LYS A 70 7.22 -5.75 -6.69
CA LYS A 70 8.62 -5.94 -7.10
C LYS A 70 9.07 -7.40 -7.07
N VAL A 71 8.40 -8.21 -6.26
CA VAL A 71 8.79 -9.61 -6.02
C VAL A 71 7.99 -10.57 -6.90
N SER A 72 6.75 -10.23 -7.26
CA SER A 72 5.85 -11.07 -8.08
C SER A 72 5.16 -10.23 -9.15
N SER A 73 5.18 -10.75 -10.39
CA SER A 73 4.43 -10.21 -11.53
C SER A 73 2.92 -10.36 -11.35
N GLU A 74 2.49 -11.47 -10.75
CA GLU A 74 1.09 -11.76 -10.45
C GLU A 74 0.53 -10.73 -9.46
N ALA A 75 1.32 -10.36 -8.46
CA ALA A 75 0.99 -9.27 -7.55
C ALA A 75 0.83 -7.94 -8.29
N LEU A 76 1.74 -7.61 -9.21
CA LEU A 76 1.68 -6.38 -9.99
C LEU A 76 0.38 -6.27 -10.78
N GLU A 77 0.03 -7.31 -11.54
CA GLU A 77 -1.21 -7.36 -12.33
C GLU A 77 -2.46 -7.28 -11.43
N TYR A 78 -2.46 -8.01 -10.31
CA TYR A 78 -3.55 -7.94 -9.34
C TYR A 78 -3.78 -6.52 -8.79
N PHE A 79 -2.71 -5.81 -8.43
CA PHE A 79 -2.84 -4.44 -7.93
C PHE A 79 -3.25 -3.44 -9.03
N ARG A 80 -2.87 -3.67 -10.29
CA ARG A 80 -3.33 -2.88 -11.44
C ARG A 80 -4.84 -2.98 -11.59
N GLU A 81 -5.35 -4.21 -11.66
CA GLU A 81 -6.78 -4.46 -11.91
C GLU A 81 -7.67 -4.03 -10.73
N ASN A 82 -7.19 -4.20 -9.50
CA ASN A 82 -8.08 -4.13 -8.32
C ASN A 82 -7.89 -2.89 -7.44
N CYS A 83 -6.77 -2.17 -7.54
CA CYS A 83 -6.40 -1.19 -6.51
C CYS A 83 -6.13 0.23 -7.03
N ILE A 84 -5.90 0.45 -8.34
CA ILE A 84 -5.53 1.77 -8.89
C ILE A 84 -6.57 2.84 -8.53
N GLU A 85 -7.85 2.61 -8.80
CA GLU A 85 -8.91 3.58 -8.54
C GLU A 85 -8.97 3.98 -7.06
N GLY A 86 -8.82 2.98 -6.17
CA GLY A 86 -8.76 3.20 -4.72
C GLY A 86 -7.57 4.06 -4.31
N LEU A 87 -6.38 3.78 -4.85
CA LEU A 87 -5.16 4.54 -4.58
C LEU A 87 -5.24 5.98 -5.09
N VAL A 88 -5.80 6.19 -6.28
CA VAL A 88 -6.04 7.52 -6.85
C VAL A 88 -7.01 8.32 -5.98
N LYS A 89 -8.10 7.68 -5.53
CA LYS A 89 -9.05 8.30 -4.60
C LYS A 89 -8.37 8.67 -3.28
N THR A 90 -7.62 7.76 -2.68
CA THR A 90 -6.90 8.01 -1.43
C THR A 90 -5.89 9.15 -1.58
N LEU A 91 -5.15 9.21 -2.68
CA LEU A 91 -4.23 10.31 -2.95
C LEU A 91 -4.95 11.65 -3.04
N ARG A 92 -6.09 11.68 -3.75
CA ARG A 92 -6.96 12.87 -3.86
C ARG A 92 -7.51 13.31 -2.51
N ASP A 93 -7.96 12.36 -1.69
CA ASP A 93 -8.52 12.62 -0.36
C ASP A 93 -7.46 13.24 0.57
N ILE A 94 -6.22 12.74 0.54
CA ILE A 94 -5.13 13.28 1.37
C ILE A 94 -4.68 14.64 0.86
N ALA A 95 -4.56 14.83 -0.47
CA ALA A 95 -4.16 16.11 -1.07
C ALA A 95 -5.16 17.23 -0.79
N ASN A 96 -6.45 16.92 -0.73
CA ASN A 96 -7.52 17.87 -0.42
C ASN A 96 -7.99 17.80 1.03
N SER A 97 -7.26 17.05 1.89
CA SER A 97 -7.68 16.85 3.26
C SER A 97 -7.72 18.19 4.00
N PRO A 98 -8.76 18.46 4.81
CA PRO A 98 -8.72 19.58 5.74
C PRO A 98 -7.57 19.39 6.73
N TYR A 99 -7.17 20.50 7.36
CA TYR A 99 -6.11 20.52 8.37
C TYR A 99 -6.34 19.44 9.43
N SER A 100 -5.37 18.55 9.56
CA SER A 100 -5.36 17.46 10.55
C SER A 100 -4.11 17.60 11.43
N PRO A 101 -4.23 18.07 12.69
CA PRO A 101 -3.08 18.30 13.56
C PRO A 101 -2.19 17.07 13.79
N GLU A 102 -2.77 15.86 13.68
CA GLU A 102 -2.04 14.60 13.86
C GLU A 102 -1.08 14.32 12.71
N TYR A 103 -1.43 14.77 11.49
CA TYR A 103 -0.73 14.42 10.26
C TYR A 103 -0.14 15.62 9.53
N ASP A 104 -0.44 16.84 9.96
CA ASP A 104 0.07 18.06 9.35
C ASP A 104 1.57 18.22 9.59
N ILE A 105 2.28 18.51 8.50
CA ILE A 105 3.66 18.94 8.53
C ILE A 105 3.77 20.19 7.67
N ALA A 106 3.88 21.35 8.32
CA ALA A 106 4.03 22.65 7.68
C ALA A 106 2.89 22.98 6.69
N GLY A 107 1.64 22.65 7.06
CA GLY A 107 0.46 22.92 6.23
C GLY A 107 0.19 21.87 5.16
N ILE A 108 0.94 20.76 5.15
CA ILE A 108 0.73 19.62 4.25
C ILE A 108 0.31 18.41 5.08
N THR A 109 -0.85 17.84 4.78
CA THR A 109 -1.35 16.63 5.43
C THR A 109 -0.56 15.41 4.96
N ASP A 110 0.18 14.76 5.85
CA ASP A 110 0.95 13.52 5.67
C ASP A 110 1.79 13.43 4.37
N PRO A 111 2.85 14.25 4.25
CA PRO A 111 3.70 14.25 3.06
C PRO A 111 4.41 12.90 2.83
N PHE A 112 4.63 12.10 3.89
CA PHE A 112 5.26 10.79 3.75
C PHE A 112 4.35 9.79 3.05
N LEU A 113 3.06 9.82 3.37
CA LEU A 113 2.07 8.98 2.72
C LEU A 113 1.86 9.39 1.26
N HIS A 114 1.82 10.70 0.94
CA HIS A 114 1.81 11.19 -0.45
C HIS A 114 2.96 10.59 -1.26
N ILE A 115 4.19 10.71 -0.76
CA ILE A 115 5.38 10.20 -1.45
C ILE A 115 5.29 8.69 -1.67
N ARG A 116 4.78 7.94 -0.69
CA ARG A 116 4.64 6.48 -0.80
C ARG A 116 3.57 6.09 -1.82
N LEU A 117 2.42 6.75 -1.82
CA LEU A 117 1.37 6.53 -2.80
C LEU A 117 1.86 6.80 -4.22
N LEU A 118 2.52 7.94 -4.45
CA LEU A 118 3.10 8.28 -5.75
C LEU A 118 4.13 7.26 -6.22
N LYS A 119 4.96 6.74 -5.30
CA LYS A 119 5.94 5.68 -5.62
C LYS A 119 5.27 4.37 -6.04
N LEU A 120 4.14 4.00 -5.42
CA LEU A 120 3.37 2.82 -5.80
C LEU A 120 2.69 3.03 -7.16
N LEU A 121 1.99 4.15 -7.34
CA LEU A 121 1.35 4.50 -8.60
C LEU A 121 2.33 4.50 -9.78
N ARG A 122 3.55 5.02 -9.57
CA ARG A 122 4.64 4.96 -10.57
C ARG A 122 4.96 3.53 -11.00
N ILE A 123 4.99 2.58 -10.07
CA ILE A 123 5.28 1.17 -10.38
C ILE A 123 4.10 0.54 -11.13
N LEU A 124 2.87 0.84 -10.69
CA LEU A 124 1.66 0.31 -11.32
C LEU A 124 1.49 0.83 -12.75
N GLY A 125 1.75 2.11 -13.01
CA GLY A 125 1.64 2.70 -14.35
C GLY A 125 2.83 2.38 -15.29
N GLN A 126 3.94 1.86 -14.78
CA GLN A 126 5.12 1.63 -15.61
C GLN A 126 4.84 0.55 -16.68
N GLY A 127 4.88 0.97 -17.96
CA GLY A 127 4.64 0.07 -19.09
C GLY A 127 3.18 -0.33 -19.29
N ASP A 128 2.25 0.33 -18.60
CA ASP A 128 0.81 0.09 -18.71
C ASP A 128 0.08 1.42 -18.98
N ALA A 129 -0.41 1.56 -20.22
CA ALA A 129 -1.09 2.77 -20.66
C ALA A 129 -2.46 2.94 -19.98
N GLY A 130 -3.22 1.86 -19.79
CA GLY A 130 -4.55 1.93 -19.15
C GLY A 130 -4.45 2.35 -17.68
N ALA A 131 -3.52 1.75 -16.94
CA ALA A 131 -3.19 2.14 -15.58
C ALA A 131 -2.73 3.61 -15.50
N SER A 132 -1.89 4.04 -16.43
CA SER A 132 -1.41 5.43 -16.48
C SER A 132 -2.54 6.42 -16.75
N ASP A 133 -3.44 6.09 -17.69
CA ASP A 133 -4.60 6.91 -18.04
C ASP A 133 -5.53 7.12 -16.83
N CYS A 134 -5.74 6.08 -16.02
CA CYS A 134 -6.51 6.18 -14.77
C CYS A 134 -5.89 7.14 -13.73
N MET A 135 -4.59 7.43 -13.83
CA MET A 135 -3.87 8.29 -12.89
C MET A 135 -3.67 9.72 -13.42
N THR A 136 -3.83 9.96 -14.73
CA THR A 136 -3.53 11.24 -15.39
C THR A 136 -4.21 12.43 -14.72
N ASP A 137 -5.50 12.30 -14.42
CA ASP A 137 -6.29 13.42 -13.88
C ASP A 137 -5.84 13.91 -12.50
N ILE A 138 -5.29 13.03 -11.65
CA ILE A 138 -4.79 13.43 -10.32
C ILE A 138 -3.33 13.86 -10.37
N LEU A 139 -2.55 13.34 -11.33
CA LEU A 139 -1.12 13.66 -11.48
C LEU A 139 -0.87 14.93 -12.29
N ALA A 140 -1.87 15.41 -13.05
CA ALA A 140 -1.79 16.63 -13.85
C ALA A 140 -2.30 17.90 -13.15
N GLN A 141 -2.73 17.80 -11.87
CA GLN A 141 -3.12 18.93 -11.03
C GLN A 141 -1.91 19.69 -10.49
#